data_AF-W0C0Y4-F1
#
_entry.id   AF-W0C0Y4-F1
#
_cell.length_a   1.000
_cell.length_b   1.000
_cell.length_c   1.000
_cell.angle_alpha   90.00
_cell.angle_beta   90.00
_cell.angle_gamma   90.00
#
_symmetry.space_group_name_H-M   'P 1'
#
loop_
_entity.id
_entity.type
_entity.pdbx_description
1 polymer ?
#
loop_
_entity_poly.entity_id
_entity_poly.type
_entity_poly.pdbx_seq_one_letter_code
_entity_poly.pdbx_strand_id
1 'polypeptide(L)'
;LPASDHKVQAVAARTLDRAQDFAKKHEIPSAYGSYEELAKSKDVDVVYIGVLNPQHYEVSLLMLNSGKHVLCEKPLAMNKKQVEGILAAAKANKRFFMEAVWSRFFPAYQVVRERISSGQLGEVKEVVVNFGFPLANVDRLQKRELGGGVVYDLGVYTIQVSQWAFQEKPQKIESSGTTNAEGIDDDVSCTLTYSGGRTARMR
;
A
#
# COMPACT_ATOMS: atom_id res chain seq x y z
N LEU A 1 -0.55 -11.22 -16.60
CA LEU A 1 0.77 -11.72 -17.04
C LEU A 1 0.65 -13.21 -17.27
N PRO A 2 1.38 -13.79 -18.24
CA PRO A 2 1.34 -15.23 -18.48
C PRO A 2 1.69 -16.02 -17.20
N ALA A 3 0.96 -17.09 -16.92
CA ALA A 3 1.25 -17.96 -15.76
C ALA A 3 2.63 -18.64 -15.85
N SER A 4 3.23 -18.67 -17.04
CA SER A 4 4.59 -19.16 -17.28
C SER A 4 5.67 -18.30 -16.65
N ASP A 5 5.40 -17.00 -16.42
CA ASP A 5 6.41 -16.02 -16.05
C ASP A 5 6.54 -15.88 -14.52
N HIS A 6 5.59 -16.45 -13.77
CA HIS A 6 5.50 -16.31 -12.33
C HIS A 6 5.08 -17.62 -11.66
N LYS A 7 5.77 -17.97 -10.58
CA LYS A 7 5.45 -19.15 -9.77
C LYS A 7 5.31 -18.76 -8.31
N VAL A 8 4.21 -19.15 -7.68
CA VAL A 8 4.05 -19.05 -6.23
C VAL A 8 4.70 -20.27 -5.60
N GLN A 9 5.91 -20.10 -5.05
CA GLN A 9 6.70 -21.21 -4.53
C GLN A 9 6.39 -21.53 -3.06
N ALA A 10 6.05 -20.53 -2.24
CA ALA A 10 5.85 -20.71 -0.82
C ALA A 10 4.82 -19.74 -0.22
N VAL A 11 4.23 -20.15 0.91
CA VAL A 11 3.38 -19.30 1.76
C VAL A 11 3.80 -19.45 3.23
N ALA A 12 3.64 -18.38 4.01
CA ALA A 12 3.83 -18.42 5.45
C ALA A 12 2.62 -17.82 6.18
N ALA A 13 2.33 -18.37 7.34
CA ALA A 13 1.39 -17.81 8.30
C ALA A 13 2.04 -17.81 9.70
N ARG A 14 1.31 -17.33 10.72
CA ARG A 14 1.76 -17.37 12.12
C ARG A 14 1.63 -18.75 12.78
N THR A 15 0.98 -19.69 12.10
CA THR A 15 0.86 -21.09 12.51
C THR A 15 0.99 -21.98 11.28
N LEU A 16 1.62 -23.14 11.44
CA LEU A 16 1.87 -24.06 10.33
C LEU A 16 0.57 -24.56 9.69
N ASP A 17 -0.43 -24.93 10.50
CA ASP A 17 -1.72 -25.46 10.02
C ASP A 17 -2.40 -24.50 9.03
N ARG A 18 -2.45 -23.20 9.37
CA ARG A 18 -3.03 -22.17 8.49
C ARG A 18 -2.26 -22.03 7.18
N ALA A 19 -0.93 -22.13 7.23
CA ALA A 19 -0.10 -22.06 6.03
C ALA A 19 -0.32 -23.29 5.15
N GLN A 20 -0.42 -24.47 5.74
CA GLN A 20 -0.68 -25.74 5.04
C GLN A 20 -2.08 -25.76 4.41
N ASP A 21 -3.11 -25.30 5.12
CA ASP A 21 -4.47 -25.18 4.59
C ASP A 21 -4.52 -24.25 3.38
N PHE A 22 -3.86 -23.09 3.46
CA PHE A 22 -3.77 -22.14 2.35
C PHE A 22 -2.95 -22.72 1.19
N ALA A 23 -1.82 -23.36 1.47
CA ALA A 23 -0.97 -23.98 0.46
C ALA A 23 -1.71 -25.09 -0.28
N LYS A 24 -2.46 -25.94 0.42
CA LYS A 24 -3.29 -27.00 -0.18
C LYS A 24 -4.38 -26.40 -1.08
N LYS A 25 -5.08 -25.37 -0.60
CA LYS A 25 -6.14 -24.71 -1.36
C LYS A 25 -5.65 -24.07 -2.66
N HIS A 26 -4.43 -23.55 -2.65
CA HIS A 26 -3.85 -22.78 -3.75
C HIS A 26 -2.71 -23.50 -4.48
N GLU A 27 -2.51 -24.80 -4.20
CA GLU A 27 -1.49 -25.65 -4.82
C GLU A 27 -0.05 -25.09 -4.71
N ILE A 28 0.27 -24.51 -3.55
CA ILE A 28 1.58 -23.91 -3.27
C ILE A 28 2.53 -24.98 -2.70
N PRO A 29 3.73 -25.19 -3.29
CA PRO A 29 4.60 -26.30 -2.91
C PRO A 29 5.12 -26.30 -1.46
N SER A 30 5.30 -25.13 -0.85
CA SER A 30 5.90 -25.01 0.49
C SER A 30 5.06 -24.13 1.42
N ALA A 31 4.89 -24.60 2.66
CA ALA A 31 4.16 -23.90 3.72
C ALA A 31 5.05 -23.75 4.95
N TYR A 32 5.11 -22.54 5.51
CA TYR A 32 5.92 -22.22 6.68
C TYR A 32 5.05 -21.71 7.84
N GLY A 33 5.40 -22.11 9.06
CA GLY A 33 4.67 -21.73 10.28
C GLY A 33 5.08 -20.37 10.86
N SER A 34 6.08 -19.72 10.25
CA SER A 34 6.59 -18.41 10.62
C SER A 34 7.11 -17.65 9.40
N TYR A 35 7.21 -16.32 9.54
CA TYR A 35 7.76 -15.47 8.48
C TYR A 35 9.29 -15.60 8.39
N GLU A 36 9.95 -15.94 9.50
CA GLU A 36 11.38 -16.18 9.60
C GLU A 36 11.82 -17.42 8.82
N GLU A 37 11.01 -18.48 8.81
CA GLU A 37 11.25 -19.65 7.98
C GLU A 37 11.17 -19.31 6.48
N LEU A 38 10.15 -18.55 6.06
CA LEU A 38 10.03 -18.08 4.68
C LEU A 38 11.20 -17.16 4.29
N ALA A 39 11.63 -16.29 5.20
CA ALA A 39 12.75 -15.39 4.97
C ALA A 39 14.08 -16.15 4.70
N LYS A 40 14.25 -17.33 5.32
CA LYS A 40 15.41 -18.22 5.13
C LYS A 40 15.33 -19.09 3.88
N SER A 41 14.15 -19.23 3.26
CA SER A 41 13.97 -20.04 2.06
C SER A 41 14.89 -19.59 0.94
N LYS A 42 15.63 -20.50 0.30
CA LYS A 42 16.49 -20.15 -0.84
C LYS A 42 15.74 -20.11 -2.18
N ASP A 43 14.53 -20.65 -2.21
CA ASP A 43 13.74 -20.85 -3.42
C ASP A 43 12.75 -19.69 -3.70
N VAL A 44 12.88 -18.59 -2.95
CA VAL A 44 11.98 -17.42 -3.05
C VAL A 44 12.79 -16.16 -3.36
N ASP A 45 12.53 -15.56 -4.51
CA ASP A 45 13.20 -14.33 -4.97
C ASP A 45 12.55 -13.05 -4.41
N VAL A 46 11.22 -13.03 -4.43
CA VAL A 46 10.38 -11.90 -4.05
C VAL A 46 9.25 -12.37 -3.14
N VAL A 47 8.94 -11.57 -2.12
CA VAL A 47 7.82 -11.81 -1.20
C VAL A 47 6.75 -10.75 -1.37
N TYR A 48 5.49 -11.19 -1.36
CA TYR A 48 4.33 -10.33 -1.20
C TYR A 48 3.93 -10.30 0.28
N ILE A 49 3.91 -9.10 0.87
CA ILE A 49 3.53 -8.89 2.27
C ILE A 49 2.08 -8.41 2.30
N GLY A 50 1.16 -9.30 2.66
CA GLY A 50 -0.27 -9.02 2.82
C GLY A 50 -0.76 -9.20 4.27
N VAL A 51 0.07 -8.84 5.24
CA VAL A 51 -0.28 -8.87 6.67
C VAL A 51 -1.14 -7.63 7.03
N LEU A 52 -1.49 -7.43 8.31
CA LEU A 52 -2.23 -6.23 8.70
C LEU A 52 -1.30 -5.00 8.74
N ASN A 53 -1.88 -3.80 8.57
CA ASN A 53 -1.15 -2.53 8.46
C ASN A 53 -0.03 -2.34 9.51
N PRO A 54 -0.24 -2.63 10.83
CA PRO A 54 0.80 -2.43 11.84
C PRO A 54 2.02 -3.35 11.68
N GLN A 55 1.87 -4.46 10.97
CA GLN A 55 2.89 -5.50 10.82
C GLN A 55 3.76 -5.30 9.56
N HIS A 56 3.35 -4.42 8.63
CA HIS A 56 4.09 -4.17 7.39
C HIS A 56 5.56 -3.80 7.64
N TYR A 57 5.82 -2.97 8.64
CA TYR A 57 7.17 -2.49 8.97
C TYR A 57 8.12 -3.64 9.35
N GLU A 58 7.76 -4.40 10.37
CA GLU A 58 8.62 -5.46 10.92
C GLU A 58 8.83 -6.60 9.90
N VAL A 59 7.77 -7.00 9.21
CA VAL A 59 7.85 -8.07 8.18
C VAL A 59 8.67 -7.60 6.97
N SER A 60 8.53 -6.34 6.54
CA SER A 60 9.35 -5.78 5.46
C SER A 60 10.84 -5.79 5.82
N LEU A 61 11.18 -5.35 7.04
CA LEU A 61 12.57 -5.37 7.50
C LEU A 61 13.14 -6.79 7.57
N LEU A 62 12.38 -7.75 8.11
CA LEU A 62 12.78 -9.15 8.16
C LEU A 62 13.13 -9.70 6.77
N MET A 63 12.26 -9.45 5.80
CA MET A 63 12.41 -9.97 4.44
C MET A 63 13.57 -9.29 3.69
N LEU A 64 13.66 -7.97 3.78
CA LEU A 64 14.75 -7.21 3.15
C LEU A 64 16.12 -7.57 3.72
N ASN A 65 16.24 -7.69 5.05
CA ASN A 65 17.48 -8.08 5.72
C ASN A 65 17.86 -9.55 5.46
N SER A 66 16.90 -10.38 5.09
CA SER A 66 17.14 -11.75 4.63
C SER A 66 17.42 -11.86 3.12
N GLY A 67 17.59 -10.72 2.44
CA GLY A 67 17.97 -10.66 1.03
C GLY A 67 16.82 -10.85 0.04
N LYS A 68 15.56 -10.72 0.48
CA LYS A 68 14.38 -10.82 -0.40
C LYS A 68 14.04 -9.50 -1.07
N HIS A 69 13.55 -9.57 -2.30
CA HIS A 69 12.77 -8.48 -2.88
C HIS A 69 11.39 -8.43 -2.25
N VAL A 70 10.77 -7.25 -2.15
CA VAL A 70 9.50 -7.09 -1.44
C VAL A 70 8.50 -6.27 -2.25
N LEU A 71 7.28 -6.80 -2.36
CA LEU A 71 6.08 -6.06 -2.71
C LEU A 71 5.18 -6.03 -1.47
N CYS A 72 5.02 -4.86 -0.84
CA CYS A 72 4.26 -4.73 0.41
C CYS A 72 2.90 -4.09 0.15
N GLU A 73 1.84 -4.65 0.74
CA GLU A 73 0.50 -4.05 0.68
C GLU A 73 0.46 -2.61 1.19
N LYS A 74 -0.57 -1.89 0.72
CA LYS A 74 -0.88 -0.55 1.20
C LYS A 74 -1.60 -0.59 2.56
N PRO A 75 -1.63 0.52 3.31
CA PRO A 75 -0.64 1.58 3.26
C PRO A 75 0.73 1.00 3.66
N LEU A 76 1.80 1.55 3.09
CA LEU A 76 3.13 0.97 3.24
C LEU A 76 3.57 0.70 4.68
N ALA A 77 3.24 1.62 5.58
CA ALA A 77 3.43 1.49 7.02
C ALA A 77 2.53 2.49 7.76
N MET A 78 2.50 2.41 9.10
CA MET A 78 1.63 3.26 9.93
C MET A 78 2.10 4.71 10.01
N ASN A 79 3.35 5.01 9.68
CA ASN A 79 3.87 6.38 9.70
C ASN A 79 5.12 6.55 8.84
N LYS A 80 5.47 7.82 8.60
CA LYS A 80 6.64 8.23 7.82
C LYS A 80 7.96 7.61 8.31
N LYS A 81 8.19 7.56 9.63
CA LYS A 81 9.45 7.03 10.19
C LYS A 81 9.63 5.55 9.85
N GLN A 82 8.55 4.77 9.91
CA GLN A 82 8.56 3.36 9.50
C GLN A 82 8.85 3.23 7.99
N VAL A 83 8.20 4.04 7.15
CA VAL A 83 8.48 4.06 5.70
C VAL A 83 9.95 4.36 5.42
N GLU A 84 10.52 5.40 6.06
CA GLU A 84 11.93 5.76 5.91
C GLU A 84 12.87 4.61 6.33
N GLY A 85 12.55 3.90 7.41
CA GLY A 85 13.30 2.72 7.86
C GLY A 85 13.28 1.58 6.83
N ILE A 86 12.13 1.29 6.23
CA ILE A 86 12.00 0.25 5.19
C ILE A 86 12.82 0.63 3.95
N LEU A 87 12.69 1.87 3.47
CA LEU A 87 13.44 2.35 2.31
C LEU A 87 14.95 2.34 2.54
N ALA A 88 15.40 2.67 3.76
CA ALA A 88 16.80 2.58 4.15
C ALA A 88 17.30 1.13 4.12
N ALA A 89 16.52 0.18 4.67
CA ALA A 89 16.87 -1.24 4.65
C ALA A 89 16.91 -1.82 3.22
N ALA A 90 15.95 -1.45 2.37
CA ALA A 90 15.92 -1.86 0.97
C ALA A 90 17.18 -1.38 0.21
N LYS A 91 17.55 -0.11 0.43
CA LYS A 91 18.77 0.48 -0.16
C LYS A 91 20.05 -0.19 0.36
N ALA A 92 20.16 -0.40 1.67
CA ALA A 92 21.33 -1.02 2.30
C ALA A 92 21.56 -2.45 1.81
N ASN A 93 20.49 -3.24 1.69
CA ASN A 93 20.54 -4.63 1.21
C ASN A 93 20.48 -4.76 -0.32
N LYS A 94 20.42 -3.63 -1.04
CA LYS A 94 20.31 -3.57 -2.52
C LYS A 94 19.17 -4.45 -3.05
N ARG A 95 18.00 -4.40 -2.41
CA ARG A 95 16.81 -5.16 -2.79
C ARG A 95 15.75 -4.23 -3.36
N PHE A 96 15.08 -4.67 -4.42
CA PHE A 96 13.83 -4.07 -4.87
C PHE A 96 12.80 -4.06 -3.75
N PHE A 97 12.11 -2.92 -3.64
CA PHE A 97 11.02 -2.71 -2.70
C PHE A 97 9.96 -1.82 -3.37
N MET A 98 8.69 -2.17 -3.23
CA MET A 98 7.57 -1.37 -3.76
C MET A 98 6.33 -1.50 -2.87
N GLU A 99 5.64 -0.38 -2.67
CA GLU A 99 4.27 -0.37 -2.13
C GLU A 99 3.29 -0.83 -3.21
N ALA A 100 2.38 -1.75 -2.88
CA ALA A 100 1.40 -2.34 -3.78
C ALA A 100 0.20 -1.40 -4.04
N VAL A 101 0.47 -0.17 -4.49
CA VAL A 101 -0.56 0.73 -5.03
C VAL A 101 -0.94 0.28 -6.43
N TRP A 102 -1.62 -0.87 -6.50
CA TRP A 102 -2.02 -1.58 -7.70
C TRP A 102 -2.77 -0.72 -8.73
N SER A 103 -3.51 0.30 -8.28
CA SER A 103 -4.30 1.18 -9.15
C SER A 103 -3.44 1.86 -10.23
N ARG A 104 -2.17 2.18 -9.93
CA ARG A 104 -1.25 2.82 -10.88
C ARG A 104 -0.91 1.97 -12.10
N PHE A 105 -1.15 0.66 -12.05
CA PHE A 105 -0.83 -0.28 -13.12
C PHE A 105 -2.02 -0.55 -14.06
N PHE A 106 -3.20 0.05 -13.80
CA PHE A 106 -4.30 -0.02 -14.77
C PHE A 106 -3.97 0.81 -16.03
N PRO A 107 -4.34 0.32 -17.23
CA PRO A 107 -4.16 1.08 -18.48
C PRO A 107 -4.80 2.47 -18.44
N ALA A 108 -5.91 2.63 -17.72
CA ALA A 108 -6.57 3.93 -17.55
C ALA A 108 -5.65 4.99 -16.92
N TYR A 109 -4.83 4.61 -15.93
CA TYR A 109 -3.84 5.51 -15.35
C TYR A 109 -2.80 5.92 -16.41
N GLN A 110 -2.28 4.96 -17.18
CA GLN A 110 -1.30 5.26 -18.24
C GLN A 110 -1.83 6.27 -19.25
N VAL A 111 -3.06 6.06 -19.75
CA VAL A 111 -3.72 6.98 -20.68
C VAL A 111 -3.90 8.37 -20.07
N VAL A 112 -4.42 8.47 -18.84
CA VAL A 112 -4.59 9.77 -18.19
C VAL A 112 -3.23 10.45 -17.98
N ARG A 113 -2.16 9.71 -17.63
CA ARG A 113 -0.82 10.28 -17.48
C ARG A 113 -0.33 10.87 -18.78
N GLU A 114 -0.48 10.14 -19.88
CA GLU A 114 -0.06 10.56 -21.21
C GLU A 114 -0.76 11.85 -21.64
N ARG A 115 -2.08 11.95 -21.39
CA ARG A 115 -2.85 13.17 -21.70
C ARG A 115 -2.43 14.38 -20.86
N ILE A 116 -2.07 14.16 -19.59
CA ILE A 116 -1.52 15.21 -18.73
C ILE A 116 -0.13 15.63 -19.24
N SER A 117 0.78 14.67 -19.47
CA SER A 117 2.17 14.98 -19.82
C SER A 117 2.35 15.53 -21.23
N SER A 118 1.47 15.17 -22.17
CA SER A 118 1.48 15.72 -23.53
C SER A 118 0.89 17.13 -23.63
N GLY A 119 0.28 17.64 -22.55
CA GLY A 119 -0.40 18.93 -22.55
C GLY A 119 -1.75 18.92 -23.27
N GLN A 120 -2.29 17.75 -23.65
CA GLN A 120 -3.59 17.64 -24.32
C GLN A 120 -4.74 18.19 -23.46
N LEU A 121 -4.60 18.14 -22.13
CA LEU A 121 -5.57 18.70 -21.18
C LEU A 121 -5.32 20.18 -20.84
N GLY A 122 -4.30 20.81 -21.42
CA GLY A 122 -3.77 22.08 -20.95
C GLY A 122 -3.15 21.95 -19.56
N GLU A 123 -3.11 23.07 -18.83
CA GLU A 123 -2.64 23.05 -17.45
C GLU A 123 -3.71 22.45 -16.52
N VAL A 124 -3.40 21.33 -15.87
CA VAL A 124 -4.29 20.73 -14.87
C VAL A 124 -4.38 21.66 -13.66
N LYS A 125 -5.57 22.22 -13.40
CA LYS A 125 -5.83 23.13 -12.27
C LYS A 125 -6.36 22.44 -11.02
N GLU A 126 -7.16 21.39 -11.20
CA GLU A 126 -7.83 20.72 -10.10
C GLU A 126 -7.86 19.19 -10.31
N VAL A 127 -7.72 18.45 -9.20
CA VAL A 127 -7.94 17.00 -9.13
C VAL A 127 -8.99 16.73 -8.06
N VAL A 128 -10.08 16.04 -8.41
CA VAL A 128 -11.12 15.66 -7.45
C VAL A 128 -11.21 14.15 -7.40
N VAL A 129 -11.08 13.57 -6.20
CA VAL A 129 -11.13 12.12 -6.01
C VAL A 129 -11.98 11.79 -4.79
N ASN A 130 -13.06 11.04 -5.01
CA ASN A 130 -13.91 10.58 -3.92
C ASN A 130 -13.82 9.05 -3.81
N PHE A 131 -13.62 8.52 -2.61
CA PHE A 131 -13.64 7.09 -2.36
C PHE A 131 -14.24 6.79 -0.98
N GLY A 132 -15.49 6.32 -0.98
CA GLY A 132 -16.19 5.89 0.23
C GLY A 132 -17.03 4.64 0.00
N PHE A 133 -17.27 3.89 1.08
CA PHE A 133 -18.22 2.78 1.13
C PHE A 133 -18.75 2.60 2.57
N PRO A 134 -19.86 1.88 2.78
CA PRO A 134 -20.38 1.64 4.13
C PRO A 134 -19.41 0.85 5.02
N LEU A 135 -18.92 1.48 6.10
CA LEU A 135 -17.89 0.91 6.97
C LEU A 135 -18.42 0.01 8.10
N ALA A 136 -19.73 0.05 8.35
CA ALA A 136 -20.34 -0.52 9.57
C ALA A 136 -20.03 -2.00 9.82
N ASN A 137 -19.70 -2.77 8.78
CA ASN A 137 -19.46 -4.21 8.86
C ASN A 137 -18.00 -4.62 8.58
N VAL A 138 -17.04 -3.70 8.67
CA VAL A 138 -15.63 -3.97 8.37
C VAL A 138 -14.75 -3.75 9.61
N ASP A 139 -14.68 -4.76 10.47
CA ASP A 139 -13.94 -4.76 11.74
C ASP A 139 -12.54 -4.17 11.66
N ARG A 140 -11.75 -4.53 10.63
CA ARG A 140 -10.35 -4.07 10.54
C ARG A 140 -10.21 -2.55 10.38
N LEU A 141 -11.25 -1.88 9.90
CA LEU A 141 -11.25 -0.43 9.69
C LEU A 141 -11.67 0.34 10.92
N GLN A 142 -12.40 -0.31 11.83
CA GLN A 142 -12.95 0.33 13.03
C GLN A 142 -12.03 0.22 14.25
N LYS A 143 -11.00 -0.64 14.17
CA LYS A 143 -10.13 -1.02 15.30
C LYS A 143 -8.74 -0.43 15.18
N ARG A 144 -8.28 0.27 16.23
CA ARG A 144 -7.03 1.04 16.23
C ARG A 144 -5.82 0.13 16.20
N GLU A 145 -5.89 -0.96 16.94
CA GLU A 145 -4.84 -1.98 17.03
C GLU A 145 -4.63 -2.74 15.72
N LEU A 146 -5.60 -2.70 14.80
CA LEU A 146 -5.49 -3.29 13.46
C LEU A 146 -5.03 -2.28 12.40
N GLY A 147 -4.76 -1.02 12.81
CA GLY A 147 -4.39 0.07 11.91
C GLY A 147 -5.54 0.54 11.04
N GLY A 148 -6.76 0.55 11.60
CA GLY A 148 -7.97 1.06 10.96
C GLY A 148 -7.93 2.56 10.67
N GLY A 149 -8.98 3.04 10.00
CA GLY A 149 -9.13 4.43 9.55
C GLY A 149 -9.31 4.55 8.04
N VAL A 150 -10.21 5.43 7.63
CA VAL A 150 -10.51 5.68 6.21
C VAL A 150 -9.33 6.28 5.47
N VAL A 151 -8.47 7.06 6.13
CA VAL A 151 -7.27 7.63 5.52
C VAL A 151 -6.29 6.53 5.15
N TYR A 152 -6.04 5.57 6.05
CA TYR A 152 -5.12 4.46 5.77
C TYR A 152 -5.68 3.51 4.71
N ASP A 153 -6.99 3.30 4.69
CA ASP A 153 -7.59 2.33 3.76
C ASP A 153 -7.95 2.92 2.40
N LEU A 154 -8.62 4.07 2.39
CA LEU A 154 -9.19 4.72 1.21
C LEU A 154 -8.40 5.97 0.81
N GLY A 155 -8.03 6.78 1.80
CA GLY A 155 -7.26 8.00 1.61
C GLY A 155 -5.93 7.77 0.89
N VAL A 156 -5.29 6.62 1.09
CA VAL A 156 -4.09 6.22 0.32
C VAL A 156 -4.32 6.31 -1.18
N TYR A 157 -5.49 5.93 -1.69
CA TYR A 157 -5.83 6.01 -3.11
C TYR A 157 -6.11 7.45 -3.57
N THR A 158 -6.80 8.25 -2.76
CA THR A 158 -7.15 9.63 -3.13
C THR A 158 -5.91 10.53 -3.09
N ILE A 159 -5.04 10.35 -2.09
CA ILE A 159 -3.76 11.03 -1.96
C ILE A 159 -2.83 10.62 -3.11
N GLN A 160 -2.66 9.32 -3.37
CA GLN A 160 -1.69 8.88 -4.39
C GLN A 160 -2.08 9.33 -5.81
N VAL A 161 -3.37 9.45 -6.16
CA VAL A 161 -3.81 10.01 -7.46
C VAL A 161 -3.44 11.48 -7.54
N SER A 162 -3.69 12.24 -6.47
CA SER A 162 -3.38 13.68 -6.43
C SER A 162 -1.88 13.93 -6.61
N GLN A 163 -1.05 13.19 -5.87
CA GLN A 163 0.41 13.22 -6.02
C GLN A 163 0.86 12.76 -7.40
N TRP A 164 0.18 11.77 -7.97
CA TRP A 164 0.50 11.23 -9.29
C TRP A 164 0.16 12.19 -10.43
N ALA A 165 -0.92 12.95 -10.30
CA ALA A 165 -1.32 13.95 -11.29
C ALA A 165 -0.33 15.12 -11.29
N PHE A 166 -0.07 15.72 -10.12
CA PHE A 166 0.75 16.92 -9.99
C PHE A 166 2.27 16.69 -9.90
N GLN A 167 2.72 15.49 -9.51
CA GLN A 167 4.14 15.11 -9.38
C GLN A 167 4.96 16.05 -8.48
N GLU A 168 4.31 16.66 -7.49
CA GLU A 168 4.96 17.54 -6.53
C GLU A 168 4.35 17.32 -5.14
N LYS A 169 4.99 17.85 -4.10
CA LYS A 169 4.42 17.84 -2.74
C LYS A 169 3.47 19.04 -2.57
N PRO A 170 2.33 18.87 -1.87
CA PRO A 170 1.45 20.00 -1.56
C PRO A 170 2.18 20.98 -0.64
N GLN A 171 1.87 22.27 -0.81
CA GLN A 171 2.36 23.37 0.02
C GLN A 171 1.48 23.59 1.26
N LYS A 172 0.19 23.21 1.17
CA LYS A 172 -0.78 23.33 2.26
C LYS A 172 -1.74 22.14 2.24
N ILE A 173 -2.12 21.69 3.43
CA ILE A 173 -3.08 20.61 3.64
C ILE A 173 -4.13 21.13 4.64
N GLU A 174 -5.39 21.08 4.25
CA GLU A 174 -6.53 21.40 5.12
C GLU A 174 -7.47 20.20 5.13
N SER A 175 -7.84 19.73 6.32
CA SER A 175 -8.68 18.54 6.47
C SER A 175 -9.71 18.73 7.58
N SER A 176 -10.87 18.12 7.40
CA SER A 176 -11.94 18.03 8.38
C SER A 176 -12.57 16.64 8.28
N GLY A 177 -13.14 16.14 9.38
CA GLY A 177 -13.72 14.81 9.39
C GLY A 177 -14.31 14.46 10.75
N THR A 178 -14.73 13.20 10.87
CA THR A 178 -15.23 12.61 12.11
C THR A 178 -14.37 11.43 12.52
N THR A 179 -14.47 11.06 13.78
CA THR A 179 -13.83 9.88 14.33
C THR A 179 -14.84 8.99 15.03
N ASN A 180 -14.59 7.68 15.01
CA ASN A 180 -15.34 6.71 15.79
C ASN A 180 -14.98 6.76 17.29
N ALA A 181 -15.56 5.86 18.08
CA ALA A 181 -15.33 5.79 19.53
C ALA A 181 -13.88 5.47 19.95
N GLU A 182 -13.06 4.90 19.05
CA GLU A 182 -11.64 4.63 19.29
C GLU A 182 -10.72 5.79 18.88
N GLY A 183 -11.30 6.90 18.41
CA GLY A 183 -10.56 8.07 17.93
C GLY A 183 -9.91 7.86 16.56
N ILE A 184 -10.42 6.91 15.78
CA ILE A 184 -10.00 6.62 14.42
C ILE A 184 -10.93 7.34 13.45
N ASP A 185 -10.40 7.89 12.38
CA ASP A 185 -11.17 8.56 11.34
C ASP A 185 -12.15 7.61 10.60
N ASP A 186 -13.40 8.06 10.45
CA ASP A 186 -14.47 7.34 9.74
C ASP A 186 -15.10 8.12 8.56
N ASP A 187 -14.89 9.44 8.50
CA ASP A 187 -15.10 10.31 7.33
C ASP A 187 -14.00 11.38 7.34
N VAL A 188 -13.39 11.64 6.18
CA VAL A 188 -12.39 12.70 6.02
C VAL A 188 -12.61 13.40 4.70
N SER A 189 -12.70 14.72 4.73
CA SER A 189 -12.56 15.58 3.56
C SER A 189 -11.24 16.36 3.66
N CYS A 190 -10.51 16.48 2.55
CA CYS A 190 -9.24 17.19 2.52
C CYS A 190 -9.05 18.00 1.24
N THR A 191 -8.44 19.19 1.39
CA THR A 191 -7.92 20.02 0.30
C THR A 191 -6.40 20.08 0.40
N LEU A 192 -5.73 19.73 -0.69
CA LEU A 192 -4.30 19.90 -0.90
C LEU A 192 -4.07 21.08 -1.84
N THR A 193 -3.28 22.07 -1.43
CA THR A 193 -2.88 23.19 -2.29
C THR A 193 -1.46 22.98 -2.78
N TYR A 194 -1.27 23.17 -4.08
CA TYR A 194 -0.01 23.03 -4.80
C TYR A 194 0.46 24.35 -5.39
N SER A 195 1.66 24.36 -5.99
CA SER A 195 2.21 25.56 -6.62
C SER A 195 1.31 26.07 -7.77
N GLY A 196 1.27 27.39 -7.95
CA GLY A 196 0.42 28.02 -8.97
C GLY A 196 -1.08 28.01 -8.64
N GLY A 197 -1.44 27.76 -7.38
CA GLY A 197 -2.84 27.75 -6.92
C GLY A 197 -3.63 26.50 -7.33
N ARG A 198 -2.95 25.47 -7.85
CA ARG A 198 -3.58 24.19 -8.20
C ARG A 198 -4.05 23.46 -6.93
N THR A 199 -5.16 22.75 -7.02
CA THR A 199 -5.77 22.09 -5.86
C THR A 199 -6.08 20.62 -6.12
N ALA A 200 -5.98 19.79 -5.09
CA ALA A 200 -6.65 18.50 -5.06
C ALA A 200 -7.69 18.47 -3.93
N ARG A 201 -8.90 18.00 -4.23
CA ARG A 201 -9.97 17.79 -3.24
C ARG A 201 -10.26 16.31 -3.15
N MET A 202 -10.34 15.81 -1.92
CA MET A 202 -10.63 14.42 -1.66
C MET A 202 -11.64 14.25 -0.54
N ARG A 203 -12.44 13.19 -0.67
CA ARG A 203 -13.39 12.72 0.33
C ARG A 203 -13.49 11.20 0.31
#